data_AF-A0A520VHQ1-F1
#
_entry.id   AF-A0A520VHQ1-F1
#
_cell.length_a   1.000
_cell.length_b   1.000
_cell.length_c   1.000
_cell.angle_alpha   90.00
_cell.angle_beta   90.00
_cell.angle_gamma   90.00
#
_symmetry.space_group_name_H-M   'P 1'
#
loop_
_entity.id
_entity.type
_entity.pdbx_description
1 polymer ?
#
loop_
_entity_poly.entity_id
_entity_poly.type
_entity_poly.pdbx_seq_one_letter_code
_entity_poly.pdbx_strand_id
1 'polypeptide(L)'
;MPTEDNKFVDRLYQDFEQKLFKVFGFGIEGLRIAIDLPESEARPRHSVDDRLNEAFERGGAPQLRWQMNNEIACLEYLRMSDRMGRKANYDEWAEHILSLNIGMTKEELIPFDEEELPNFV
;
A
#
# COMPACT_ATOMS: atom_id res chain seq x y z
N MET A 1 -10.03 -26.43 5.43
CA MET A 1 -8.74 -25.69 5.43
C MET A 1 -8.34 -25.48 6.88
N PRO A 2 -7.09 -25.76 7.26
CA PRO A 2 -6.72 -25.94 8.65
C PRO A 2 -6.61 -24.57 9.35
N THR A 3 -7.10 -24.53 10.58
CA THR A 3 -7.29 -23.35 11.44
C THR A 3 -6.03 -22.54 11.77
N GLU A 4 -4.85 -22.99 11.37
CA GLU A 4 -3.56 -22.31 11.61
C GLU A 4 -3.26 -21.23 10.56
N ASP A 5 -3.65 -21.43 9.30
CA ASP A 5 -3.47 -20.44 8.23
C ASP A 5 -4.26 -19.16 8.53
N ASN A 6 -5.47 -19.29 9.07
CA ASN A 6 -6.31 -18.15 9.46
C ASN A 6 -5.66 -17.31 10.56
N LYS A 7 -5.11 -17.92 11.62
CA LYS A 7 -4.51 -17.15 12.72
C LYS A 7 -3.26 -16.38 12.29
N PHE A 8 -2.51 -16.92 11.34
CA PHE A 8 -1.35 -16.23 10.79
C PHE A 8 -1.78 -15.03 9.94
N VAL A 9 -2.76 -15.23 9.06
CA VAL A 9 -3.32 -14.16 8.22
C VAL A 9 -3.96 -13.07 9.09
N ASP A 10 -4.71 -13.43 10.13
CA ASP A 10 -5.30 -12.48 11.09
C ASP A 10 -4.23 -11.58 11.72
N ARG A 11 -3.06 -12.15 12.08
CA ARG A 11 -1.94 -11.36 12.60
C ARG A 11 -1.35 -10.41 11.56
N LEU A 12 -1.28 -10.82 10.29
CA LEU A 12 -0.87 -9.91 9.22
C LEU A 12 -1.81 -8.70 9.10
N TYR A 13 -3.12 -8.94 9.15
CA TYR A 13 -4.11 -7.87 9.12
C TYR A 13 -4.03 -6.97 10.35
N GLN A 14 -3.80 -7.53 11.54
CA GLN A 14 -3.57 -6.74 12.77
C GLN A 14 -2.31 -5.87 12.69
N ASP A 15 -1.19 -6.44 12.24
CA ASP A 15 0.06 -5.71 12.03
C ASP A 15 -0.14 -4.59 11.00
N PHE A 16 -0.86 -4.88 9.91
CA PHE A 16 -1.17 -3.91 8.87
C PHE A 16 -2.03 -2.76 9.38
N GLU A 17 -3.09 -3.07 10.12
CA GLU A 17 -3.97 -2.07 10.72
C GLU A 17 -3.20 -1.15 11.69
N GLN A 18 -2.32 -1.71 12.54
CA GLN A 18 -1.47 -0.91 13.41
C GLN A 18 -0.55 0.04 12.63
N LYS A 19 0.04 -0.42 11.51
CA LYS A 19 0.86 0.43 10.65
C LYS A 19 0.05 1.55 10.00
N LEU A 20 -1.16 1.26 9.52
CA LEU A 20 -2.05 2.26 8.95
C LEU A 20 -2.39 3.35 9.98
N PHE A 21 -2.72 2.96 11.22
CA PHE A 21 -2.98 3.92 12.29
C PHE A 21 -1.75 4.76 12.62
N LYS A 22 -0.57 4.15 12.68
CA LYS A 22 0.69 4.85 12.95
C LYS A 22 1.02 5.89 11.88
N VAL A 23 0.82 5.58 10.60
CA VAL A 23 1.23 6.43 9.47
C VAL A 23 0.16 7.47 9.11
N PHE A 24 -1.11 7.06 9.07
CA PHE A 24 -2.21 7.89 8.57
C PHE A 24 -3.22 8.32 9.63
N GLY A 25 -3.26 7.66 10.78
CA GLY A 25 -4.28 7.90 11.81
C GLY A 25 -5.61 7.20 11.56
N PHE A 26 -5.68 6.26 10.61
CA PHE A 26 -6.87 5.45 10.32
C PHE A 26 -6.51 3.97 10.10
N GLY A 27 -7.50 3.07 10.20
CA GLY A 27 -7.34 1.63 9.92
C GLY A 27 -7.76 1.22 8.50
N ILE A 28 -7.86 -0.08 8.23
CA ILE A 28 -8.12 -0.61 6.88
C ILE A 28 -9.44 -0.07 6.26
N GLU A 29 -10.46 0.19 7.07
CA GLU A 29 -11.70 0.81 6.57
C GLU A 29 -11.46 2.23 6.03
N GLY A 30 -10.60 3.02 6.67
CA GLY A 30 -10.21 4.34 6.17
C GLY A 30 -9.43 4.23 4.85
N LEU A 31 -8.62 3.19 4.71
CA LEU A 31 -7.90 2.90 3.47
C LEU A 31 -8.87 2.57 2.33
N ARG A 32 -9.87 1.71 2.58
CA ARG A 32 -10.93 1.38 1.61
C ARG A 32 -11.68 2.64 1.18
N ILE A 33 -12.07 3.50 2.11
CA ILE A 33 -12.73 4.76 1.78
C ILE A 33 -11.86 5.67 0.90
N ALA A 34 -10.55 5.71 1.16
CA ALA A 34 -9.62 6.56 0.42
C ALA A 34 -9.31 6.04 -0.98
N ILE A 35 -9.35 4.72 -1.19
CA ILE A 35 -8.79 4.06 -2.37
C ILE A 35 -9.84 3.34 -3.23
N ASP A 36 -10.93 2.83 -2.64
CA ASP A 36 -11.96 2.10 -3.37
C ASP A 36 -12.84 3.10 -4.15
N LEU A 37 -12.43 3.37 -5.40
CA LEU A 37 -13.17 4.22 -6.32
C LEU A 37 -14.23 3.39 -7.06
N PRO A 38 -15.43 3.97 -7.31
CA PRO A 38 -16.43 3.32 -8.13
C PRO A 38 -15.91 3.09 -9.55
N GLU A 39 -16.28 1.95 -10.12
CA GLU A 39 -15.94 1.59 -11.49
C GLU A 39 -16.42 2.66 -12.48
N SER A 40 -15.58 2.98 -13.46
CA SER A 40 -15.95 3.85 -14.57
C SER A 40 -15.36 3.30 -15.87
N GLU A 41 -15.90 3.70 -17.02
CA GLU A 41 -15.34 3.31 -18.33
C GLU A 41 -13.85 3.66 -18.49
N ALA A 42 -13.37 4.69 -17.77
CA ALA A 42 -11.98 5.12 -17.79
C ALA A 42 -11.09 4.44 -16.74
N ARG A 43 -11.68 3.80 -15.71
CA ARG A 43 -10.93 3.20 -14.59
C ARG A 43 -11.60 1.91 -14.14
N PRO A 44 -10.92 0.76 -14.29
CA PRO A 44 -11.41 -0.51 -13.73
C PRO A 44 -11.66 -0.36 -12.22
N ARG A 45 -12.60 -1.13 -11.69
CA ARG A 45 -12.85 -1.22 -10.26
C ARG A 45 -11.54 -1.46 -9.52
N HIS A 46 -11.25 -0.59 -8.56
CA HIS A 46 -10.08 -0.71 -7.71
C HIS A 46 -10.56 -1.04 -6.30
N SER A 47 -10.18 -2.21 -5.79
CA SER A 47 -10.53 -2.63 -4.44
C SER A 47 -9.28 -3.04 -3.67
N VAL A 48 -9.13 -2.52 -2.45
CA VAL A 48 -8.10 -2.96 -1.52
C VAL A 48 -8.23 -4.45 -1.24
N ASP A 49 -9.45 -4.93 -0.97
CA ASP A 49 -9.67 -6.34 -0.60
C ASP A 49 -9.34 -7.30 -1.74
N ASP A 50 -9.73 -6.97 -2.98
CA ASP A 50 -9.42 -7.80 -4.15
C ASP A 50 -7.89 -7.92 -4.35
N ARG A 51 -7.14 -6.81 -4.20
CA ARG A 51 -5.67 -6.82 -4.34
C ARG A 51 -4.98 -7.60 -3.22
N LEU A 52 -5.47 -7.49 -1.98
CA LEU A 52 -4.92 -8.27 -0.87
C LEU A 52 -5.21 -9.76 -1.03
N ASN A 53 -6.43 -10.12 -1.45
CA ASN A 53 -6.79 -11.51 -1.74
C ASN A 53 -5.94 -12.07 -2.88
N GLU A 54 -5.80 -11.34 -3.98
CA GLU A 54 -4.98 -11.76 -5.13
C GLU A 54 -3.50 -11.92 -4.74
N ALA A 55 -2.96 -11.02 -3.91
CA ALA A 55 -1.61 -11.14 -3.38
C ALA A 55 -1.43 -12.44 -2.57
N PHE A 56 -2.39 -12.76 -1.70
CA PHE A 56 -2.37 -14.00 -0.93
C PHE A 56 -2.50 -15.24 -1.82
N GLU A 57 -3.39 -15.22 -2.82
CA GLU A 57 -3.55 -16.34 -3.76
C GLU A 57 -2.28 -16.59 -4.59
N ARG A 58 -1.56 -15.53 -4.97
CA ARG A 58 -0.36 -15.62 -5.82
C ARG A 58 0.88 -16.08 -5.07
N GLY A 59 1.08 -15.61 -3.83
CA GLY A 59 2.34 -15.84 -3.11
C GLY A 59 2.19 -16.04 -1.62
N GLY A 60 0.97 -16.30 -1.15
CA GLY A 60 0.66 -16.57 0.25
C GLY A 60 0.98 -15.38 1.16
N ALA A 61 1.25 -15.72 2.42
CA ALA A 61 1.58 -14.79 3.49
C ALA A 61 2.71 -13.78 3.17
N PRO A 62 3.86 -14.17 2.57
CA PRO A 62 4.91 -13.22 2.20
C PRO A 62 4.42 -12.15 1.21
N GLN A 63 3.71 -12.58 0.16
CA GLN A 63 3.19 -11.66 -0.86
C GLN A 63 2.08 -10.76 -0.30
N LEU A 64 1.23 -11.28 0.57
CA LEU A 64 0.23 -10.48 1.29
C LEU A 64 0.89 -9.40 2.15
N ARG A 65 1.90 -9.75 2.94
CA ARG A 65 2.65 -8.78 3.77
C ARG A 65 3.29 -7.70 2.92
N TRP A 66 3.91 -8.08 1.80
CA TRP A 66 4.50 -7.12 0.86
C TRP A 66 3.45 -6.18 0.28
N GLN A 67 2.30 -6.72 -0.19
CA GLN A 67 1.23 -5.90 -0.75
C GLN A 67 0.65 -4.91 0.28
N MET A 68 0.43 -5.36 1.52
CA MET A 68 -0.02 -4.50 2.62
C MET A 68 0.94 -3.32 2.86
N ASN A 69 2.24 -3.59 2.90
CA ASN A 69 3.25 -2.52 3.01
C ASN A 69 3.26 -1.61 1.77
N ASN A 70 3.06 -2.17 0.58
CA ASN A 70 3.02 -1.43 -0.68
C ASN A 70 1.81 -0.46 -0.74
N GLU A 71 0.65 -0.83 -0.21
CA GLU A 71 -0.50 0.11 -0.09
C GLU A 71 -0.13 1.35 0.73
N ILE A 72 0.58 1.17 1.84
CA ILE A 72 1.07 2.29 2.67
C ILE A 72 2.04 3.14 1.87
N ALA A 73 2.99 2.52 1.19
CA ALA A 73 4.02 3.23 0.45
C ALA A 73 3.44 4.07 -0.70
N CYS A 74 2.50 3.51 -1.47
CA CYS A 74 1.80 4.22 -2.54
C CYS A 74 0.96 5.39 -2.00
N LEU A 75 0.26 5.22 -0.89
CA LEU A 75 -0.55 6.30 -0.33
C LEU A 75 0.32 7.43 0.24
N GLU A 76 1.45 7.11 0.88
CA GLU A 76 2.41 8.13 1.33
C GLU A 76 3.03 8.89 0.15
N TYR A 77 3.28 8.26 -0.99
CA TYR A 77 3.72 8.98 -2.20
C TYR A 77 2.72 10.08 -2.60
N LEU A 78 1.43 9.76 -2.65
CA LEU A 78 0.38 10.73 -2.98
C LEU A 78 0.31 11.86 -1.94
N ARG A 79 0.38 11.50 -0.65
CA ARG A 79 0.32 12.46 0.45
C ARG A 79 1.53 13.39 0.51
N MET A 80 2.73 12.85 0.28
CA MET A 80 3.96 13.65 0.17
C MET A 80 3.86 14.61 -1.00
N SER A 81 3.43 14.12 -2.16
CA SER A 81 3.31 14.94 -3.36
C SER A 81 2.33 16.10 -3.18
N ASP A 82 1.18 15.84 -2.55
CA ASP A 82 0.19 16.86 -2.20
C ASP A 82 0.78 17.93 -1.25
N ARG A 83 1.44 17.51 -0.17
CA ARG A 83 2.10 18.42 0.79
C ARG A 83 3.18 19.29 0.16
N MET A 84 3.90 18.74 -0.81
CA MET A 84 4.99 19.43 -1.51
C MET A 84 4.49 20.33 -2.65
N GLY A 85 3.23 20.17 -3.07
CA GLY A 85 2.69 20.85 -4.26
C GLY A 85 3.34 20.38 -5.57
N ARG A 86 4.04 19.25 -5.57
CA ARG A 86 4.69 18.62 -6.73
C ARG A 86 4.85 17.11 -6.50
N LYS A 87 5.09 16.35 -7.56
CA LYS A 87 5.47 14.93 -7.41
C LYS A 87 6.76 14.82 -6.59
N ALA A 88 6.77 13.92 -5.61
CA ALA A 88 8.00 13.49 -4.94
C ALA A 88 8.84 12.67 -5.93
N ASN A 89 10.16 12.77 -5.88
CA ASN A 89 11.01 11.84 -6.62
C ASN A 89 11.21 10.54 -5.83
N TYR A 90 11.81 9.52 -6.47
CA TYR A 90 12.04 8.23 -5.84
C TYR A 90 12.87 8.34 -4.57
N ASP A 91 13.97 9.10 -4.56
CA ASP A 91 14.85 9.17 -3.40
C ASP A 91 14.16 9.83 -2.20
N GLU A 92 13.45 10.94 -2.42
CA GLU A 92 12.65 11.62 -1.39
C GLU A 92 11.60 10.68 -0.79
N TRP A 93 10.87 9.98 -1.66
CA TRP A 93 9.86 9.03 -1.23
C TRP A 93 10.47 7.83 -0.50
N ALA A 94 11.52 7.22 -1.05
CA ALA A 94 12.15 6.04 -0.47
C ALA A 94 12.76 6.35 0.90
N GLU A 95 13.45 7.48 1.06
CA GLU A 95 13.98 7.92 2.36
C GLU A 95 12.85 8.10 3.38
N HIS A 96 11.73 8.71 2.97
CA HIS A 96 10.58 8.87 3.85
C HIS A 96 9.97 7.53 4.24
N ILE A 97 9.73 6.61 3.30
CA ILE A 97 9.18 5.27 3.59
C ILE A 97 10.06 4.50 4.56
N LEU A 98 11.39 4.52 4.37
CA LEU A 98 12.34 3.88 5.28
C LEU A 98 12.27 4.49 6.68
N SER A 99 12.05 5.81 6.79
CA SER A 99 11.89 6.50 8.08
C SER A 99 10.62 6.10 8.85
N LEU A 100 9.56 5.64 8.16
CA LEU A 100 8.31 5.19 8.79
C LEU A 100 8.49 3.87 9.56
N ASN A 101 9.56 3.12 9.26
CA ASN A 101 9.87 1.82 9.87
C ASN A 101 8.67 0.86 9.83
N ILE A 102 8.06 0.73 8.64
CA ILE A 102 6.92 -0.16 8.37
C ILE A 102 7.34 -1.57 7.92
N GLY A 103 8.64 -1.89 8.03
CA GLY A 103 9.19 -3.17 7.62
C GLY A 103 9.29 -3.33 6.09
N MET A 104 9.65 -2.25 5.40
CA MET A 104 10.13 -2.27 4.02
C MET A 104 11.61 -1.93 3.98
N THR A 105 12.31 -2.53 3.04
CA THR A 105 13.72 -2.29 2.70
C THR A 105 13.81 -1.55 1.37
N LYS A 106 14.97 -0.95 1.07
CA LYS A 106 15.15 -0.20 -0.17
C LYS A 106 15.01 -1.11 -1.40
N GLU A 107 15.40 -2.37 -1.26
CA GLU A 107 15.33 -3.40 -2.29
C GLU A 107 13.88 -3.80 -2.62
N GLU A 108 12.96 -3.63 -1.68
CA GLU A 108 11.52 -3.88 -1.89
C GLU A 108 10.80 -2.68 -2.53
N LEU A 109 11.45 -1.50 -2.58
CA LEU A 109 10.92 -0.28 -3.17
C LEU A 109 11.36 -0.18 -4.63
N ILE A 110 10.39 -0.31 -5.54
CA ILE A 110 10.64 -0.23 -6.97
C ILE A 110 10.91 1.23 -7.36
N PRO A 111 12.08 1.53 -7.97
CA PRO A 111 12.36 2.86 -8.49
C PRO A 111 11.33 3.30 -9.52
N PHE A 112 10.91 4.55 -9.43
CA PHE A 112 10.14 5.23 -10.47
C PHE A 112 10.88 6.52 -10.83
N ASP A 113 11.46 6.56 -12.02
CA ASP A 113 12.02 7.79 -12.58
C ASP A 113 10.89 8.60 -13.25
N GLU A 114 11.03 9.93 -13.25
CA GLU A 114 10.00 10.90 -13.65
C GLU A 114 9.46 10.76 -15.10
N GLU A 115 10.00 9.84 -15.91
CA GLU A 115 9.65 9.66 -17.32
C GLU A 115 8.45 8.70 -17.59
N GLU A 116 7.96 7.92 -16.61
CA GLU A 116 6.94 6.88 -16.88
C GLU A 116 5.67 6.87 -15.99
N LEU A 117 5.35 7.95 -15.27
CA LEU A 117 4.03 8.06 -14.63
C LEU A 117 3.11 8.94 -15.47
N PRO A 118 2.27 8.37 -16.38
CA PRO A 118 1.26 9.13 -17.09
C PRO A 118 0.41 9.86 -16.04
N ASN A 119 0.16 11.14 -16.29
CA ASN A 119 -0.59 12.02 -15.40
C ASN A 119 -1.81 11.29 -14.83
N PHE A 120 -1.83 11.06 -13.51
CA PHE A 120 -3.05 10.71 -12.80
C PHE A 120 -3.98 11.93 -12.88
N VAL A 121 -4.80 11.96 -13.94
CA VAL A 121 -6.02 12.77 -14.06
C VAL A 121 -7.12 11.96 -13.42
#